data_AF-A0A531M5W7-F1
#
_entry.id   AF-A0A531M5W7-F1
#
_cell.length_a   1.000
_cell.length_b   1.000
_cell.length_c   1.000
_cell.angle_alpha   90.00
_cell.angle_beta   90.00
_cell.angle_gamma   90.00
#
_symmetry.space_group_name_H-M   'P 1'
#
loop_
_entity.id
_entity.type
_entity.pdbx_description
1 polymer ?
#
loop_
_entity_poly.entity_id
_entity_poly.type
_entity_poly.pdbx_seq_one_letter_code
_entity_poly.pdbx_strand_id
1 'polypeptide(L)' 'MARIIPVLDLDRLDQGASELRTFLFDLRTAARDVGFFYLSGHGISASEISDVLDASRRFFA' A
#
# COMPACT_ATOMS: atom_id res chain seq x y z
N MET A 1 -2.33 -23.16 5.98
CA MET A 1 -3.33 -22.29 5.31
C MET A 1 -2.58 -21.17 4.63
N ALA A 2 -2.83 -20.92 3.35
CA ALA A 2 -2.20 -19.80 2.65
C ALA A 2 -2.64 -18.49 3.32
N ARG A 3 -1.68 -17.69 3.76
CA ARG A 3 -1.96 -16.37 4.33
C ARG A 3 -2.07 -15.38 3.18
N ILE A 4 -3.28 -14.91 2.92
CA ILE A 4 -3.51 -13.85 1.92
C ILE A 4 -2.83 -12.58 2.43
N ILE A 5 -2.06 -11.91 1.58
CA ILE A 5 -1.46 -10.61 1.89
C ILE A 5 -2.53 -9.54 1.61
N PRO A 6 -2.97 -8.77 2.61
CA PRO A 6 -3.99 -7.75 2.44
C PRO A 6 -3.55 -6.65 1.47
N VAL A 7 -4.50 -6.09 0.71
CA VAL A 7 -4.33 -4.83 -0.02
C VAL A 7 -5.17 -3.79 0.71
N LEU A 8 -4.55 -2.70 1.15
CA LEU A 8 -5.21 -1.60 1.85
C LEU A 8 -5.31 -0.40 0.92
N ASP A 9 -6.47 0.24 0.90
CA ASP A 9 -6.70 1.42 0.06
C ASP A 9 -6.51 2.72 0.87
N LEU A 10 -5.49 3.49 0.53
CA LEU A 10 -5.10 4.69 1.28
C LEU A 10 -6.12 5.83 1.12
N ASP A 11 -6.85 5.87 0.01
CA ASP A 11 -7.89 6.87 -0.26
C ASP A 11 -8.98 6.86 0.82
N ARG A 12 -9.15 5.74 1.55
CA ARG A 12 -10.11 5.59 2.65
C ARG A 12 -9.82 6.51 3.84
N LEU A 13 -8.61 7.05 3.95
CA LEU A 13 -8.27 8.03 4.98
C LEU A 13 -9.11 9.31 4.85
N ASP A 14 -9.46 9.70 3.62
CA ASP A 14 -10.16 10.95 3.30
C ASP A 14 -11.67 10.75 3.06
N GLN A 15 -12.18 9.52 3.14
CA GLN A 15 -13.59 9.16 2.92
C GLN A 15 -14.47 9.33 4.19
N GLY A 16 -13.96 10.03 5.20
CA GLY A 16 -14.68 10.38 6.42
C GLY A 16 -14.44 9.41 7.59
N ALA A 17 -15.01 9.76 8.74
CA ALA A 17 -14.62 9.17 10.03
C ALA A 17 -14.87 7.65 10.14
N SER A 18 -15.88 7.11 9.43
CA SER A 18 -16.17 5.67 9.46
C SER A 18 -15.14 4.86 8.67
N GLU A 19 -14.79 5.31 7.46
CA GLU A 19 -13.77 4.68 6.64
C GLU A 19 -12.39 4.79 7.28
N LEU A 20 -12.06 5.94 7.84
CA LEU A 20 -10.82 6.13 8.60
C LEU A 20 -10.67 5.10 9.73
N ARG A 21 -11.71 4.92 10.56
CA ARG A 21 -11.66 3.93 11.66
C ARG A 21 -11.47 2.51 11.15
N THR A 22 -12.12 2.16 10.05
CA THR A 22 -12.04 0.83 9.45
C THR A 22 -10.65 0.60 8.85
N PHE A 23 -10.12 1.55 8.09
CA PHE A 23 -8.77 1.50 7.56
C PHE A 23 -7.73 1.32 8.67
N LEU A 24 -7.81 2.08 9.77
CA LEU A 24 -6.87 1.97 10.89
C LEU A 24 -6.99 0.62 11.62
N PHE A 25 -8.18 0.03 11.68
CA PHE A 25 -8.37 -1.34 12.18
C PHE A 25 -7.68 -2.35 11.27
N ASP A 26 -7.93 -2.28 9.97
CA ASP A 26 -7.36 -3.19 8.97
C ASP A 26 -5.84 -3.08 8.93
N LEU A 27 -5.30 -1.86 8.97
CA LEU A 27 -3.87 -1.58 9.02
C LEU A 27 -3.22 -2.21 10.25
N ARG A 28 -3.81 -2.03 11.43
CA ARG A 28 -3.28 -2.63 12.67
C ARG A 28 -3.25 -4.15 12.58
N THR A 29 -4.33 -4.76 12.09
CA THR A 29 -4.46 -6.21 11.92
C THR A 29 -3.43 -6.74 10.91
N ALA A 30 -3.32 -6.10 9.73
CA ALA A 30 -2.35 -6.49 8.71
C ALA A 30 -0.90 -6.36 9.22
N ALA A 31 -0.58 -5.27 9.90
CA ALA A 31 0.77 -5.03 10.41
C ALA A 31 1.17 -5.98 11.55
N ARG A 32 0.25 -6.31 12.47
CA ARG A 32 0.57 -7.13 13.65
C ARG A 32 0.41 -8.61 13.40
N ASP A 33 -0.63 -8.98 12.68
CA ASP A 33 -0.91 -10.38 12.44
C ASP A 33 -0.10 -10.80 11.22
N VAL A 34 -0.36 -10.23 10.04
CA VAL A 34 0.26 -10.63 8.76
C VAL A 34 1.74 -10.27 8.68
N GLY A 35 2.09 -9.06 9.15
CA GLY A 35 3.43 -8.49 9.04
C GLY A 35 3.71 -7.82 7.69
N PHE A 36 2.81 -7.96 6.72
CA PHE A 36 2.92 -7.39 5.37
C PHE A 36 1.54 -7.03 4.83
N PHE A 37 1.50 -6.02 3.97
CA PHE A 37 0.35 -5.60 3.17
C PHE A 37 0.83 -4.84 1.93
N TYR A 38 0.00 -4.81 0.89
CA TYR A 38 0.12 -3.88 -0.23
C TYR A 38 -0.73 -2.65 0.02
N LEU A 39 -0.36 -1.54 -0.62
CA LEU A 39 -1.11 -0.29 -0.56
C LEU A 39 -1.61 0.08 -1.97
N SER A 40 -2.88 0.47 -2.09
CA SER A 40 -3.47 1.14 -3.25
C SER A 40 -3.90 2.56 -2.87
N GLY A 41 -4.35 3.36 -3.84
CA GLY A 41 -4.81 4.73 -3.56
C GLY A 41 -3.72 5.66 -3.04
N HIS A 42 -2.44 5.32 -3.20
CA HIS A 42 -1.32 6.10 -2.66
C HIS A 42 -0.92 7.30 -3.55
N GLY A 43 -1.64 7.56 -4.64
CA GLY A 43 -1.38 8.68 -5.56
C GLY A 43 -0.17 8.54 -6.48
N ILE A 44 0.81 7.68 -6.15
CA ILE A 44 1.97 7.40 -7.02
C ILE A 44 1.52 6.69 -8.31
N SER A 45 1.84 7.28 -9.46
CA SER A 45 1.48 6.72 -10.76
C SER A 45 2.37 5.53 -11.15
N ALA A 46 1.86 4.65 -12.03
CA ALA A 46 2.64 3.54 -12.57
C ALA A 46 3.86 4.02 -13.38
N SER A 47 3.75 5.18 -14.06
CA SER A 47 4.86 5.79 -14.80
C SER A 47 5.99 6.22 -13.87
N GLU A 48 5.69 6.89 -12.75
CA GLU A 48 6.71 7.31 -11.79
C GLU A 48 7.46 6.11 -11.19
N ILE A 49 6.74 5.03 -10.88
CA ILE A 49 7.36 3.77 -10.41
C ILE A 49 8.30 3.20 -11.49
N SER A 50 7.87 3.18 -12.75
CA SER A 50 8.69 2.68 -13.86
C SER A 50 9.95 3.53 -14.05
N ASP A 51 9.81 4.85 -14.02
CA ASP A 51 10.90 5.79 -14.23
C ASP A 51 11.99 5.64 -13.16
N VAL A 52 11.61 5.46 -11.89
CA VAL A 52 12.55 5.22 -10.79
C VAL A 52 13.31 3.91 -10.97
N LEU A 53 12.61 2.84 -11.35
CA LEU A 53 13.23 1.53 -11.59
C LEU A 53 14.19 1.57 -12.78
N ASP A 54 13.82 2.28 -13.86
CA ASP A 54 14.67 2.45 -15.04
C ASP A 54 15.90 3.30 -14.76
N ALA A 55 15.75 4.37 -13.98
CA ALA A 55 16.88 5.17 -13.51
C ALA A 55 17.85 4.34 -12.67
N SER A 56 17.33 3.52 -11.74
CA SER A 56 18.16 2.63 -10.92
C SER A 56 18.93 1.61 -11.78
N ARG A 57 18.27 0.97 -12.75
CA ARG A 57 18.93 0.03 -13.69
C ARG A 57 20.06 0.70 -14.47
N ARG A 58 19.85 1.92 -14.98
CA ARG A 58 20.87 2.69 -15.72
C ARG A 58 22.06 3.08 -14.84
N PHE A 59 21.82 3.38 -13.57
CA PHE A 59 22.87 3.77 -12.64
C PHE A 59 23.81 2.60 -12.28
N PHE A 60 23.28 1.39 -12.17
CA PHE A 60 24.03 0.19 -11.78
C PHE A 60 24.51 -0.67 -12.96
N ALA A 61 24.29 -0.24 -14.20
CA ALA A 61 24.70 -0.94 -15.42
C ALA A 61 26.21 -0.84 -15.70
#